data_AF-A0A7W7HVP0-F1
#
_entry.id   AF-A0A7W7HVP0-F1
#
_cell.length_a   1.000
_cell.length_b   1.000
_cell.length_c   1.000
_cell.angle_alpha   90.00
_cell.angle_beta   90.00
_cell.angle_gamma   90.00
#
_symmetry.space_group_name_H-M   'P 1'
#
loop_
_entity.id
_entity.type
_entity.pdbx_description
1 polymer ?
#
loop_
_entity_poly.entity_id
_entity_poly.type
_entity_poly.pdbx_seq_one_letter_code
_entity_poly.pdbx_strand_id
1 'polypeptide(L)' 'MQVEHLAHRPSWDCASCGMPWPCDPAREYLAAELGRVQLAVYMWANLEEAAGDLANLPAGEAFDRFLAWTRR' A
#
# COMPACT_ATOMS: atom_id res chain seq x y z
N MET A 1 -13.11 18.33 2.10
CA MET A 1 -13.41 16.89 2.03
C MET A 1 -12.14 16.22 1.54
N GLN A 2 -11.34 15.65 2.44
CA GLN A 2 -10.17 14.88 2.01
C GLN A 2 -10.69 13.62 1.33
N VAL A 3 -10.24 13.37 0.11
CA VAL A 3 -10.63 12.14 -0.60
C VAL A 3 -9.75 11.03 -0.06
N GLU A 4 -10.35 9.96 0.44
CA GLU A 4 -9.61 8.87 1.05
C GLU A 4 -8.98 8.00 -0.04
N HIS A 5 -7.65 7.85 0.00
CA HIS A 5 -6.91 7.03 -0.96
C HIS A 5 -6.82 5.58 -0.48
N LEU A 6 -7.94 4.85 -0.61
CA LEU A 6 -8.05 3.44 -0.22
C LEU A 6 -7.69 2.48 -1.35
N ALA A 7 -7.28 1.25 -0.99
CA ALA A 7 -7.08 0.15 -1.93
C ALA A 7 -8.42 -0.36 -2.48
N HIS A 8 -8.50 -0.55 -3.80
CA HIS A 8 -9.61 -1.21 -4.47
C HIS A 8 -9.18 -2.62 -4.88
N ARG A 9 -9.70 -3.64 -4.20
CA ARG A 9 -9.42 -5.05 -4.50
C ARG A 9 -10.35 -5.58 -5.60
N PRO A 10 -9.90 -6.52 -6.47
CA PRO A 10 -8.60 -7.20 -6.46
C PRO A 10 -7.52 -6.49 -7.27
N SER A 11 -7.81 -5.34 -7.89
CA SER A 11 -6.83 -4.58 -8.69
C SER A 11 -5.67 -4.03 -7.86
N TRP A 12 -5.91 -3.78 -6.58
CA TRP A 12 -5.02 -3.01 -5.70
C TRP A 12 -4.70 -1.61 -6.21
N ASP A 13 -5.53 -1.06 -7.09
CA ASP A 13 -5.46 0.34 -7.49
C ASP A 13 -6.15 1.22 -6.46
N CYS A 14 -5.78 2.48 -6.40
CA CYS A 14 -6.38 3.43 -5.50
C CYS A 14 -7.79 3.80 -5.98
N ALA A 15 -8.79 3.64 -5.11
CA ALA A 15 -10.18 3.97 -5.43
C ALA A 15 -10.39 5.46 -5.77
N SER A 16 -9.52 6.35 -5.29
CA SER A 16 -9.62 7.79 -5.54
C SER A 16 -8.92 8.26 -6.81
N CYS A 17 -7.76 7.70 -7.15
CA CYS A 17 -6.92 8.24 -8.24
C CYS A 17 -6.55 7.22 -9.32
N GLY A 18 -6.92 5.94 -9.17
CA GLY A 18 -6.65 4.88 -10.13
C GLY A 18 -5.18 4.43 -10.22
N MET A 19 -4.26 5.07 -9.48
CA MET A 19 -2.85 4.66 -9.43
C MET A 19 -2.66 3.43 -8.55
N PRO A 20 -1.59 2.64 -8.74
CA PRO A 20 -1.28 1.50 -7.86
C PRO A 20 -1.26 1.92 -6.38
N TRP A 21 -2.12 1.32 -5.57
CA TRP A 21 -2.14 1.56 -4.14
C TRP A 21 -1.02 0.76 -3.44
N PRO A 22 -0.30 1.30 -2.45
CA PRO A 22 -0.41 2.67 -1.93
C PRO A 22 0.23 3.70 -2.86
N CYS A 23 -0.58 4.66 -3.31
CA CYS A 23 -0.16 5.84 -4.07
C CYS A 23 0.42 6.90 -3.13
N ASP A 24 1.11 7.92 -3.66
CA ASP A 24 1.82 8.91 -2.81
C ASP A 24 0.94 9.55 -1.72
N PRO A 25 -0.31 10.01 -2.00
CA PRO A 25 -1.19 10.53 -0.94
C PRO A 25 -1.53 9.50 0.14
N ALA A 26 -1.72 8.23 -0.23
CA ALA A 26 -1.96 7.16 0.74
C ALA A 26 -0.72 6.91 1.60
N ARG A 27 0.48 6.93 1.00
CA ARG A 27 1.74 6.76 1.73
C ARG A 27 1.97 7.87 2.74
N GLU A 28 1.75 9.12 2.32
CA GLU A 28 1.86 10.30 3.19
C GLU A 28 0.87 10.23 4.36
N TYR A 29 -0.40 9.93 4.08
CA TYR A 29 -1.42 9.79 5.11
C TYR A 29 -1.08 8.65 6.09
N LEU A 30 -0.76 7.46 5.58
CA LEU A 30 -0.44 6.31 6.43
C LEU A 30 0.82 6.55 7.28
N ALA A 31 1.84 7.24 6.75
CA ALA A 31 3.04 7.59 7.50
C ALA A 31 2.79 8.68 8.56
N ALA A 32 1.83 9.58 8.32
CA ALA A 32 1.44 10.60 9.30
C ALA A 32 0.63 10.00 10.45
N GLU A 33 -0.26 9.04 10.15
CA GLU A 33 -1.15 8.44 11.14
C GLU A 33 -0.51 7.28 11.92
N LEU A 34 0.43 6.54 11.31
CA LEU A 34 1.03 5.35 11.91
C LEU A 34 2.51 5.58 12.21
N GLY A 35 2.94 5.16 13.40
CA GLY A 35 4.37 5.06 13.70
C GLY A 35 5.05 3.98 12.85
N ARG A 36 6.36 4.12 12.60
CA ARG A 36 7.17 3.26 11.70
C ARG A 36 6.90 1.75 11.82
N VAL A 37 6.86 1.22 13.05
CA VAL A 37 6.62 -0.21 13.29
C VAL A 37 5.20 -0.62 12.93
N GLN A 38 4.21 0.18 13.33
CA GLN A 38 2.80 -0.08 13.03
C GLN A 38 2.53 0.02 11.52
N LEU A 39 3.15 0.99 10.85
CA LEU A 39 3.10 1.13 9.39
C LEU A 39 3.66 -0.11 8.69
N ALA A 40 4.83 -0.60 9.10
CA ALA A 40 5.45 -1.78 8.51
C ALA A 40 4.58 -3.04 8.68
N VAL A 41 3.99 -3.24 9.87
CA VAL A 41 3.07 -4.36 10.14
C VAL A 41 1.79 -4.25 9.30
N TYR A 42 1.19 -3.05 9.24
CA TYR A 42 0.01 -2.79 8.42
C TYR A 42 0.28 -3.08 6.94
N MET A 43 1.45 -2.66 6.44
CA MET A 43 1.82 -2.88 5.04
C MET A 43 2.22 -4.31 4.72
N TRP A 44 2.77 -5.05 5.68
CA TRP A 44 2.97 -6.48 5.54
C TRP A 44 1.66 -7.23 5.35
N ALA A 45 0.64 -6.96 6.18
CA ALA A 45 -0.67 -7.61 6.06
C ALA A 45 -1.32 -7.33 4.69
N ASN A 46 -1.24 -6.08 4.22
CA ASN A 46 -1.72 -5.73 2.88
C ASN A 46 -0.91 -6.40 1.76
N LEU A 47 0.40 -6.55 1.91
CA LEU A 47 1.23 -7.28 0.94
C LEU A 47 0.83 -8.76 0.85
N GLU A 48 0.55 -9.42 1.97
CA GLU A 48 0.07 -10.82 1.96
C GLU A 48 -1.25 -10.97 1.19
N GLU A 49 -2.21 -10.07 1.43
CA GLU A 49 -3.47 -10.06 0.70
C GLU A 49 -3.28 -9.72 -0.80
N ALA A 50 -2.40 -8.76 -1.10
CA ALA A 50 -2.08 -8.37 -2.47
C ALA A 50 -1.38 -9.47 -3.25
N ALA A 51 -0.51 -10.25 -2.62
CA ALA A 51 0.15 -11.39 -3.25
C ALA A 51 -0.86 -12.48 -3.65
N GLY A 52 -1.97 -12.63 -2.90
CA GLY A 52 -3.06 -13.52 -3.26
C GLY A 52 -3.86 -13.03 -4.47
N ASP A 53 -4.20 -11.73 -4.51
CA ASP A 53 -5.00 -11.16 -5.59
C ASP A 53 -4.18 -10.93 -6.88
N LEU A 54 -2.90 -10.56 -6.73
CA LEU A 54 -1.95 -10.25 -7.80
C LEU A 54 -0.92 -11.36 -7.97
N ALA A 55 -1.38 -12.58 -8.27
CA ALA A 55 -0.54 -13.79 -8.29
C ALA A 55 0.74 -13.72 -9.17
N ASN A 56 0.82 -12.78 -10.12
CA ASN A 56 1.96 -12.58 -11.01
C ASN A 56 2.85 -11.36 -10.64
N LEU A 57 2.57 -10.68 -9.51
CA LEU A 57 3.37 -9.54 -9.07
C LEU A 57 4.76 -10.02 -8.64
N PRO A 58 5.86 -9.54 -9.27
CA PRO A 58 7.21 -9.92 -8.87
C PRO A 58 7.49 -9.52 -7.41
N ALA A 59 8.15 -10.39 -6.65
CA ALA A 59 8.44 -10.16 -5.23
C ALA A 59 9.21 -8.85 -4.96
N GLY A 60 10.13 -8.48 -5.85
CA GLY A 60 10.85 -7.20 -5.77
C GLY A 60 9.91 -6.00 -5.93
N GLU A 61 8.98 -6.06 -6.89
CA GLU A 61 7.98 -5.02 -7.10
C GLU A 61 7.02 -4.92 -5.91
N ALA A 62 6.59 -6.05 -5.36
CA ALA A 62 5.77 -6.09 -4.14
C ALA A 62 6.50 -5.45 -2.95
N PHE A 63 7.78 -5.78 -2.75
CA PHE A 63 8.60 -5.19 -1.69
C PHE A 63 8.73 -3.68 -1.85
N ASP A 64 9.06 -3.20 -3.05
CA ASP A 64 9.23 -1.77 -3.33
C ASP A 64 7.91 -0.99 -3.14
N ARG A 65 6.80 -1.60 -3.57
CA ARG A 65 5.46 -1.01 -3.49
C ARG A 65 4.94 -0.90 -2.06
N PHE A 66 5.07 -1.95 -1.26
CA PHE A 66 4.46 -2.03 0.07
C PHE A 66 5.42 -1.74 1.22
N LEU A 67 6.68 -2.19 1.16
CA LEU A 67 7.56 -2.26 2.35
C LEU A 67 8.75 -1.30 2.31
N ALA A 68 9.37 -1.07 1.15
CA ALA A 68 10.63 -0.32 1.04
C ALA A 68 10.57 1.08 1.66
N TRP A 69 9.43 1.76 1.54
CA TRP A 69 9.23 3.13 2.03
C TRP A 69 8.84 3.21 3.51
N THR A 70 8.36 2.11 4.13
CA THR A 70 7.94 2.08 5.55
C THR A 70 9.11 2.19 6.54
N ARG A 71 10.34 2.07 6.03
CA ARG A 71 11.58 2.15 6.79
C ARG A 71 12.15 3.57 6.89
N ARG A 72 11.58 4.52 6.14
CA ARG A 72 12.02 5.91 6.11
C ARG A 72 11.58 6.67 7.35
#